data_AF-A0A523WYT1-F1
#
_entry.id   AF-A0A523WYT1-F1
#
_cell.length_a   1.000
_cell.length_b   1.000
_cell.length_c   1.000
_cell.angle_alpha   90.00
_cell.angle_beta   90.00
_cell.angle_gamma   90.00
#
_symmetry.space_group_name_H-M   'P 1'
#
loop_
_entity.id
_entity.type
_entity.pdbx_description
1 polymer ?
#
loop_
_entity_poly.entity_id
_entity_poly.type
_entity_poly.pdbx_seq_one_letter_code
_entity_poly.pdbx_strand_id
1 'polypeptide(L)'
;MSAILGTRLRREREELGITQDALAKGVGLSSEFISLLELGKRMPSLETLTALADYFRKDVSYFLKEKEETFKIILRAEGLDEKARAEIKKFKKYCEEYMHLEELTGRRLEPGPIYAYVSPERMADEERRRMGFGDEPIRDIFSLLELNGLHILRQPIPEKSNISGIFIFFEVERAAFALINSVQTIGQQALIAAHEYCHYLKDRNAGPIIDNPDIFIDEYVSLYHPREKFAQTFAVRFLIHPAKVKKIIDKDFHSKKLSFADVLYLKRYFGVSALAMLRTLKDLEYLSRSKFEEYQKLDPSPYEEVFFGKLAEEDRLRKGTKGVVFSSRLKNLALEAFQRKKISAEKLSRFLKRDKNKIKSLLGK
;
A
#
# COMPACT_ATOMS: atom_id res chain seq x y z
N MET A 1 7.06 -6.20 15.54
CA MET A 1 7.74 -4.91 15.71
C MET A 1 9.05 -5.11 16.43
N SER A 2 10.14 -5.35 15.70
CA SER A 2 11.49 -5.61 16.28
C SER A 2 12.55 -5.78 15.19
N ALA A 3 12.18 -5.98 13.91
CA ALA A 3 13.15 -6.22 12.83
C ALA A 3 14.12 -5.03 12.62
N ILE A 4 13.64 -3.78 12.66
CA ILE A 4 14.49 -2.60 12.43
C ILE A 4 15.41 -2.33 13.63
N LEU A 5 14.89 -2.47 14.86
CA LEU A 5 15.70 -2.36 16.08
C LEU A 5 16.77 -3.44 16.11
N GLY A 6 16.38 -4.69 15.82
CA GLY A 6 17.30 -5.82 15.74
C GLY A 6 18.37 -5.64 14.67
N THR A 7 18.00 -5.10 13.50
CA THR A 7 18.95 -4.79 12.43
C THR A 7 19.96 -3.71 12.84
N ARG A 8 19.54 -2.67 13.59
CA ARG A 8 20.46 -1.65 14.13
C ARG A 8 21.37 -2.21 15.20
N LEU A 9 20.81 -2.97 16.13
CA LEU A 9 21.56 -3.64 17.17
C LEU A 9 22.66 -4.52 16.56
N ARG A 10 22.29 -5.32 15.57
CA ARG A 10 23.22 -6.16 14.80
C ARG A 10 24.28 -5.33 14.08
N ARG A 11 23.88 -4.24 13.41
CA ARG A 11 24.81 -3.35 12.71
C ARG A 11 25.86 -2.75 13.64
N GLU A 12 25.45 -2.13 14.76
CA GLU A 12 26.40 -1.54 15.70
C GLU A 12 27.34 -2.59 16.31
N ARG A 13 26.81 -3.79 16.58
CA ARG A 13 27.60 -4.92 17.06
C ARG A 13 28.66 -5.33 16.03
N GLU A 14 28.27 -5.44 14.77
CA GLU A 14 29.16 -5.83 13.67
C GLU A 14 30.19 -4.73 13.33
N GLU A 15 29.82 -3.44 13.44
CA GLU A 15 30.74 -2.30 13.30
C GLU A 15 31.83 -2.27 14.38
N LEU A 16 31.51 -2.70 15.61
CA LEU A 16 32.49 -2.90 16.68
C LEU A 16 33.27 -4.22 16.57
N GLY A 17 32.90 -5.10 15.63
CA GLY A 17 33.56 -6.40 15.43
C GLY A 17 33.37 -7.40 16.57
N ILE A 18 32.32 -7.24 17.39
CA ILE A 18 32.09 -8.06 18.59
C ILE A 18 31.02 -9.14 18.36
N THR A 19 31.07 -10.22 19.14
CA THR A 19 30.08 -11.31 19.09
C THR A 19 28.81 -10.96 19.88
N GLN A 20 27.71 -11.68 19.65
CA GLN A 20 26.47 -11.50 20.43
C GLN A 20 26.71 -11.75 21.93
N ASP A 21 27.59 -12.70 22.28
CA ASP A 21 27.97 -12.99 23.66
C ASP A 21 28.78 -11.85 24.30
N ALA A 22 29.70 -11.25 23.55
CA ALA A 22 30.48 -10.11 24.01
C ALA A 22 29.59 -8.88 24.25
N LEU A 23 28.65 -8.61 23.34
CA LEU A 23 27.65 -7.56 23.54
C LEU A 23 26.79 -7.85 24.76
N ALA A 24 26.26 -9.06 24.89
CA ALA A 24 25.41 -9.48 26.00
C ALA A 24 26.09 -9.24 27.36
N LYS A 25 27.35 -9.63 27.50
CA LYS A 25 28.16 -9.35 28.69
C LYS A 25 28.34 -7.85 28.93
N GLY A 26 28.55 -7.07 27.87
CA GLY A 26 28.74 -5.63 27.94
C GLY A 26 27.52 -4.85 28.45
N VAL A 27 26.31 -5.39 28.27
CA VAL A 27 25.05 -4.73 28.66
C VAL A 27 24.27 -5.47 29.74
N GLY A 28 24.85 -6.53 30.33
CA GLY A 28 24.23 -7.31 31.41
C GLY A 28 23.03 -8.16 30.98
N LEU A 29 23.04 -8.67 29.74
CA LEU A 29 21.97 -9.50 29.17
C LEU A 29 22.49 -10.90 28.81
N SER A 30 21.60 -11.81 28.42
CA SER A 30 22.01 -13.11 27.87
C SER A 30 22.26 -13.03 26.36
N SER A 31 23.22 -13.83 25.87
CA SER A 31 23.53 -13.95 24.43
C SER A 31 22.30 -14.39 23.62
N GLU A 32 21.51 -15.32 24.17
CA GLU A 32 20.23 -15.73 23.58
C GLU A 32 19.25 -14.56 23.48
N PHE A 33 19.16 -13.71 24.50
CA PHE A 33 18.29 -12.54 24.47
C PHE A 33 18.75 -11.53 23.41
N ILE A 34 20.05 -11.24 23.31
CA ILE A 34 20.61 -10.42 22.21
C ILE A 34 20.26 -11.00 20.84
N SER A 35 20.40 -12.31 20.65
CA SER A 35 20.03 -12.99 19.40
C SER A 35 18.55 -12.82 19.09
N LEU A 36 17.67 -12.98 20.07
CA LEU A 36 16.23 -12.75 19.92
C LEU A 36 15.89 -11.29 19.60
N LEU A 37 16.62 -10.32 20.19
CA LEU A 37 16.50 -8.91 19.85
C LEU A 37 16.94 -8.64 18.40
N GLU A 38 18.11 -9.13 17.99
CA GLU A 38 18.64 -8.96 16.63
C GLU A 38 17.76 -9.59 15.55
N LEU A 39 17.12 -10.73 15.85
CA LEU A 39 16.26 -11.46 14.93
C LEU A 39 14.84 -10.90 14.82
N GLY A 40 14.49 -9.84 15.54
CA GLY A 40 13.13 -9.33 15.46
C GLY A 40 12.12 -10.07 16.37
N LYS A 41 12.58 -10.99 17.24
CA LYS A 41 11.72 -11.95 17.95
C LYS A 41 11.33 -11.51 19.36
N ARG A 42 12.06 -10.58 19.97
CA ARG A 42 11.75 -10.07 21.31
C ARG A 42 11.97 -8.56 21.39
N MET A 43 11.17 -7.90 22.22
CA MET A 43 11.26 -6.46 22.45
C MET A 43 12.15 -6.18 23.67
N PRO A 44 13.08 -5.20 23.58
CA PRO A 44 13.81 -4.73 24.75
C PRO A 44 12.87 -3.91 25.65
N SER A 45 13.07 -3.99 26.97
CA SER A 45 12.51 -3.00 27.89
C SER A 45 13.17 -1.64 27.66
N LEU A 46 12.59 -0.56 28.19
CA LEU A 46 13.23 0.76 28.13
C LEU A 46 14.62 0.74 28.80
N GLU A 47 14.77 0.02 29.92
CA GLU A 47 16.05 -0.17 30.61
C GLU A 47 17.07 -0.87 29.71
N THR A 48 16.68 -1.97 29.06
CA THR A 48 17.51 -2.67 28.08
C THR A 48 17.90 -1.76 26.93
N LEU A 49 16.96 -0.98 26.41
CA LEU A 49 17.21 -0.10 25.27
C LEU A 49 18.16 1.03 25.64
N THR A 50 18.04 1.58 26.85
CA THR A 50 18.96 2.58 27.41
C THR A 50 20.35 1.97 27.60
N ALA A 51 20.46 0.77 28.18
CA ALA A 51 21.74 0.09 28.35
C ALA A 51 22.46 -0.16 27.00
N LEU A 52 21.71 -0.59 25.98
CA LEU A 52 22.23 -0.72 24.62
C LEU A 52 22.67 0.64 24.06
N ALA A 53 21.87 1.69 24.25
CA ALA A 53 22.18 3.03 23.78
C ALA A 53 23.46 3.61 24.40
N ASP A 54 23.61 3.45 25.72
CA ASP A 54 24.81 3.87 26.45
C ASP A 54 26.03 3.09 25.99
N TYR A 55 25.91 1.77 25.81
CA TYR A 55 27.00 0.91 25.34
C TYR A 55 27.54 1.34 23.97
N PHE A 56 26.64 1.67 23.03
CA PHE A 56 27.01 2.13 21.68
C PHE A 56 27.24 3.65 21.59
N ARG A 57 27.12 4.39 22.70
CA ARG A 57 27.20 5.87 22.76
C ARG A 57 26.26 6.53 21.74
N LYS A 58 25.02 6.06 21.70
CA LYS A 58 23.94 6.62 20.88
C LYS A 58 22.84 7.11 21.79
N ASP A 59 22.04 8.06 21.31
CA ASP A 59 20.77 8.35 21.96
C ASP A 59 19.83 7.15 21.84
N VAL A 60 18.97 6.91 22.83
CA VAL A 60 17.87 5.94 22.71
C VAL A 60 17.06 6.18 21.42
N SER A 61 16.89 7.46 21.05
CA SER A 61 16.25 7.87 19.81
C SER A 61 16.89 7.23 18.56
N TYR A 62 18.19 6.92 18.56
CA TYR A 62 18.89 6.26 17.46
C TYR A 62 18.31 4.88 17.13
N PHE A 63 17.98 4.08 18.15
CA PHE A 63 17.31 2.80 17.96
C PHE A 63 15.83 2.97 17.58
N LEU A 64 15.30 4.18 17.78
CA LEU A 64 13.92 4.59 17.46
C LEU A 64 13.78 5.41 16.15
N LYS A 65 14.88 5.81 15.46
CA LYS A 65 14.89 6.54 14.16
C LYS A 65 14.37 5.74 12.98
N GLU A 66 13.31 4.96 13.18
CA GLU A 66 12.73 4.01 12.24
C GLU A 66 12.58 4.57 10.83
N LYS A 67 11.98 5.77 10.71
CA LYS A 67 11.70 6.47 9.45
C LYS A 67 12.93 6.63 8.55
N GLU A 68 14.05 7.13 9.08
CA GLU A 68 15.25 7.38 8.26
C GLU A 68 15.82 6.10 7.67
N GLU A 69 15.86 5.02 8.46
CA GLU A 69 16.40 3.75 7.99
C GLU A 69 15.46 3.08 6.99
N THR A 70 14.15 3.13 7.22
CA THR A 70 13.15 2.62 6.28
C THR A 70 13.34 3.23 4.89
N PHE A 71 13.49 4.55 4.80
CA PHE A 71 13.75 5.21 3.51
C PHE A 71 15.16 4.98 2.98
N LYS A 72 16.18 4.78 3.84
CA LYS A 72 17.51 4.37 3.38
C LYS A 72 17.49 3.00 2.71
N ILE A 73 16.77 2.02 3.27
CA ILE A 73 16.58 0.69 2.68
C ILE A 73 15.95 0.83 1.30
N ILE A 74 14.83 1.57 1.22
CA ILE A 74 14.13 1.79 -0.05
C ILE A 74 15.03 2.47 -1.09
N LEU A 75 15.73 3.53 -0.70
CA LEU A 75 16.62 4.27 -1.61
C LEU A 75 17.87 3.49 -2.04
N ARG A 76 18.16 2.34 -1.42
CA ARG A 76 19.26 1.45 -1.80
C ARG A 76 18.81 0.32 -2.73
N ALA A 77 17.52 0.18 -2.99
CA ALA A 77 17.02 -0.83 -3.92
C ALA A 77 17.66 -0.68 -5.30
N GLU A 78 17.96 -1.82 -5.93
CA GLU A 78 18.53 -1.87 -7.27
C GLU A 78 17.54 -1.31 -8.31
N GLY A 79 18.05 -0.78 -9.42
CA GLY A 79 17.22 -0.22 -10.50
C GLY A 79 16.66 1.19 -10.26
N LEU A 80 16.93 1.82 -9.10
CA LEU A 80 16.48 3.19 -8.82
C LEU A 80 17.33 4.27 -9.48
N ASP A 81 16.78 4.88 -10.54
CA ASP A 81 17.32 6.09 -11.15
C ASP A 81 17.12 7.35 -10.28
N GLU A 82 17.74 8.47 -10.68
CA GLU A 82 17.66 9.74 -9.94
C GLU A 82 16.21 10.27 -9.81
N LYS A 83 15.38 10.04 -10.83
CA LYS A 83 13.98 10.49 -10.84
C LYS A 83 13.16 9.68 -9.84
N ALA A 84 13.31 8.36 -9.83
CA ALA A 84 12.66 7.47 -8.86
C ALA A 84 13.09 7.80 -7.42
N ARG A 85 14.38 8.06 -7.19
CA ARG A 85 14.89 8.52 -5.88
C ARG A 85 14.25 9.85 -5.46
N ALA A 86 14.07 10.79 -6.38
CA ALA A 86 13.39 12.05 -6.09
C ALA A 86 11.90 11.84 -5.73
N GLU A 87 11.20 10.95 -6.43
CA GLU A 87 9.83 10.57 -6.13
C GLU A 87 9.69 9.87 -4.76
N ILE A 88 10.62 8.97 -4.39
CA ILE A 88 10.66 8.33 -3.07
C ILE A 88 10.90 9.36 -1.95
N LYS A 89 11.76 10.37 -2.18
CA LYS A 89 11.95 11.48 -1.22
C LYS A 89 10.66 12.30 -1.02
N LYS A 90 9.86 12.50 -2.08
CA LYS A 90 8.53 13.13 -1.95
C LYS A 90 7.57 12.26 -1.14
N PHE A 91 7.61 10.93 -1.32
CA PHE A 91 6.82 9.99 -0.52
C PHE A 91 7.21 10.04 0.97
N LYS A 92 8.51 10.13 1.30
CA LYS A 92 8.98 10.37 2.68
C LYS A 92 8.36 11.62 3.29
N LYS A 93 8.48 12.74 2.57
CA LYS A 93 7.91 14.02 3.01
C LYS A 93 6.39 13.94 3.20
N TYR A 94 5.69 13.23 2.31
CA TYR A 94 4.25 13.00 2.44
C TYR A 94 3.91 12.24 3.73
N CYS A 95 4.64 11.18 4.07
CA CYS A 95 4.42 10.41 5.29
C CYS A 95 4.54 11.30 6.54
N GLU A 96 5.63 12.06 6.62
CA GLU A 96 5.90 13.01 7.72
C GLU A 96 4.81 14.07 7.83
N GLU A 97 4.39 14.65 6.71
CA GLU A 97 3.34 15.67 6.66
C GLU A 97 1.97 15.13 7.03
N TYR A 98 1.63 13.90 6.65
CA TYR A 98 0.36 13.25 7.02
C TYR A 98 0.28 13.05 8.53
N MET A 99 1.30 12.39 9.12
CA MET A 99 1.35 12.14 10.57
C MET A 99 1.28 13.44 11.37
N HIS A 100 1.96 14.49 10.90
CA HIS A 100 1.90 15.79 11.55
C HIS A 100 0.51 16.42 11.48
N LEU A 101 -0.22 16.28 10.36
CA LEU A 101 -1.61 16.74 10.28
C LEU A 101 -2.54 15.96 11.21
N GLU A 102 -2.36 14.65 11.35
CA GLU A 102 -3.12 13.84 12.31
C GLU A 102 -2.85 14.27 13.75
N GLU A 103 -1.60 14.59 14.09
CA GLU A 103 -1.23 15.14 15.39
C GLU A 103 -1.88 16.50 15.65
N LEU A 104 -1.78 17.45 14.70
CA LEU A 104 -2.36 18.78 14.83
C LEU A 104 -3.90 18.79 14.99
N THR A 105 -4.56 17.79 14.41
CA THR A 105 -6.02 17.65 14.45
C THR A 105 -6.49 16.74 15.59
N GLY A 106 -5.60 15.91 16.15
CA GLY A 106 -5.94 14.88 17.15
C GLY A 106 -6.70 13.70 16.55
N ARG A 107 -6.55 13.45 15.24
CA ARG A 107 -7.35 12.47 14.48
C ARG A 107 -6.50 11.31 13.96
N ARG A 108 -5.55 10.80 14.74
CA ARG A 108 -4.76 9.62 14.36
C ARG A 108 -5.66 8.40 14.16
N LEU A 109 -5.34 7.57 13.17
CA LEU A 109 -6.00 6.29 12.96
C LEU A 109 -5.30 5.18 13.73
N GLU A 110 -6.09 4.29 14.32
CA GLU A 110 -5.55 3.04 14.85
C GLU A 110 -5.24 2.07 13.71
N PRO A 111 -4.16 1.28 13.83
CA PRO A 111 -3.94 0.15 12.93
C PRO A 111 -5.11 -0.83 12.94
N GLY A 112 -5.42 -1.34 11.75
CA GLY A 112 -6.35 -2.43 11.51
C GLY A 112 -5.83 -3.77 12.05
N PRO A 113 -6.60 -4.86 11.89
CA PRO A 113 -6.24 -6.17 12.43
C PRO A 113 -4.95 -6.72 11.80
N ILE A 114 -4.29 -7.66 12.49
CA ILE A 114 -3.23 -8.50 11.94
C ILE A 114 -3.77 -9.92 11.82
N TYR A 115 -3.70 -10.50 10.62
CA TYR A 115 -4.16 -11.86 10.36
C TYR A 115 -2.98 -12.84 10.33
N ALA A 116 -3.07 -13.90 11.12
CA ALA A 116 -2.11 -14.99 11.16
C ALA A 116 -2.79 -16.32 10.80
N TYR A 117 -2.06 -17.22 10.14
CA TYR A 117 -2.48 -18.61 9.88
C TYR A 117 -3.84 -18.77 9.16
N VAL A 118 -4.06 -17.99 8.10
CA VAL A 118 -5.28 -18.05 7.26
C VAL A 118 -4.90 -18.08 5.77
N SER A 119 -5.73 -18.72 4.93
CA SER A 119 -5.54 -18.68 3.47
C SER A 119 -5.84 -17.27 2.92
N PRO A 120 -5.26 -16.87 1.78
CA PRO A 120 -5.47 -15.54 1.23
C PRO A 120 -6.95 -15.25 0.93
N GLU A 121 -7.71 -16.25 0.47
CA GLU A 121 -9.13 -16.09 0.16
C GLU A 121 -9.98 -15.92 1.41
N ARG A 122 -9.71 -16.73 2.45
CA ARG A 122 -10.43 -16.60 3.73
C ARG A 122 -10.13 -15.27 4.39
N MET A 123 -8.88 -14.81 4.33
CA MET A 123 -8.48 -13.50 4.83
C MET A 123 -9.22 -12.37 4.13
N ALA A 124 -9.33 -12.43 2.80
CA ALA A 124 -10.11 -11.46 2.03
C ALA A 124 -11.59 -11.48 2.42
N ASP A 125 -12.20 -12.65 2.57
CA ASP A 125 -13.61 -12.78 2.96
C ASP A 125 -13.90 -12.31 4.39
N GLU A 126 -12.99 -12.58 5.33
CA GLU A 126 -13.07 -12.09 6.71
C GLU A 126 -12.95 -10.58 6.77
N GLU A 127 -12.00 -10.01 6.04
CA GLU A 127 -11.78 -8.57 6.01
C GLU A 127 -12.97 -7.84 5.36
N ARG A 128 -13.54 -8.39 4.28
CA ARG A 128 -14.78 -7.86 3.67
C ARG A 128 -15.97 -7.93 4.62
N ARG A 129 -16.08 -8.98 5.45
CA ARG A 129 -17.09 -9.08 6.51
C ARG A 129 -16.88 -8.04 7.60
N ARG A 130 -15.64 -7.87 8.08
CA ARG A 130 -15.27 -6.87 9.08
C ARG A 130 -15.64 -5.45 8.64
N MET A 131 -15.45 -5.16 7.36
CA MET A 131 -15.78 -3.88 6.75
C MET A 131 -17.25 -3.73 6.32
N GLY A 132 -18.08 -4.76 6.48
CA GLY A 132 -19.51 -4.71 6.13
C GLY A 132 -19.85 -4.78 4.64
N PHE A 133 -18.91 -5.18 3.77
CA PHE A 133 -19.16 -5.28 2.32
C PHE A 133 -19.83 -6.59 1.92
N GLY A 134 -19.64 -7.68 2.66
CA GLY A 134 -20.07 -9.01 2.22
C GLY A 134 -19.52 -9.31 0.82
N ASP A 135 -20.39 -9.45 -0.18
CA ASP A 135 -20.01 -9.67 -1.58
C ASP A 135 -20.17 -8.44 -2.50
N GLU A 136 -20.55 -7.26 -1.99
CA GLU A 136 -20.71 -6.04 -2.79
C GLU A 136 -19.38 -5.45 -3.29
N PRO A 137 -19.32 -4.86 -4.50
CA PRO A 137 -18.08 -4.32 -5.05
C PRO A 137 -17.53 -3.14 -4.24
N ILE A 138 -16.20 -3.01 -4.20
CA ILE A 138 -15.51 -1.90 -3.54
C ILE A 138 -15.30 -0.77 -4.56
N ARG A 139 -16.12 0.28 -4.50
CA ARG A 139 -16.07 1.39 -5.47
C ARG A 139 -14.88 2.33 -5.31
N ASP A 140 -14.56 2.70 -4.07
CA ASP A 140 -13.41 3.55 -3.75
C ASP A 140 -12.52 2.84 -2.75
N ILE A 141 -11.67 1.96 -3.28
CA ILE A 141 -10.71 1.22 -2.47
C ILE A 141 -9.75 2.18 -1.75
N PHE A 142 -9.31 3.25 -2.39
CA PHE A 142 -8.30 4.14 -1.81
C PHE A 142 -8.79 4.80 -0.53
N SER A 143 -10.01 5.37 -0.56
CA SER A 143 -10.58 5.95 0.66
C SER A 143 -10.93 4.89 1.70
N LEU A 144 -11.36 3.70 1.27
CA LEU A 144 -11.67 2.60 2.18
C LEU A 144 -10.44 2.17 2.98
N LEU A 145 -9.30 1.95 2.31
CA LEU A 145 -8.07 1.50 2.94
C LEU A 145 -7.51 2.56 3.89
N GLU A 146 -7.59 3.85 3.52
CA GLU A 146 -7.22 4.94 4.44
C GLU A 146 -8.04 4.91 5.72
N LEU A 147 -9.37 4.78 5.64
CA LEU A 147 -10.21 4.71 6.84
C LEU A 147 -9.96 3.47 7.70
N ASN A 148 -9.26 2.46 7.16
CA ASN A 148 -8.86 1.26 7.87
C ASN A 148 -7.35 1.23 8.22
N GLY A 149 -6.72 2.41 8.24
CA GLY A 149 -5.38 2.63 8.80
C GLY A 149 -4.22 2.46 7.83
N LEU A 150 -4.46 2.28 6.54
CA LEU A 150 -3.42 2.31 5.50
C LEU A 150 -3.48 3.63 4.72
N HIS A 151 -2.59 4.57 5.01
CA HIS A 151 -2.51 5.85 4.31
C HIS A 151 -2.00 5.68 2.87
N ILE A 152 -2.65 6.27 1.87
CA ILE A 152 -2.34 6.03 0.46
C ILE A 152 -1.88 7.29 -0.24
N LEU A 153 -0.68 7.23 -0.83
CA LEU A 153 -0.22 8.18 -1.83
C LEU A 153 -0.26 7.54 -3.21
N ARG A 154 -1.01 8.13 -4.15
CA ARG A 154 -0.89 7.80 -5.57
C ARG A 154 0.02 8.81 -6.23
N GLN A 155 1.13 8.36 -6.80
CA GLN A 155 2.15 9.24 -7.38
C GLN A 155 2.75 8.59 -8.62
N PRO A 156 3.01 9.35 -9.71
CA PRO A 156 3.68 8.77 -10.86
C PRO A 156 5.13 8.47 -10.52
N ILE A 157 5.55 7.22 -10.72
CA ILE A 157 6.94 6.78 -10.58
C ILE A 157 7.42 6.32 -11.97
N PRO A 158 8.64 6.68 -12.40
CA PRO A 158 9.15 6.28 -13.71
C PRO A 158 9.10 4.76 -13.93
N GLU A 159 8.58 4.30 -15.07
CA GLU A 159 8.45 2.86 -15.37
C GLU A 159 9.79 2.11 -15.30
N LYS A 160 10.88 2.77 -15.70
CA LYS A 160 12.25 2.23 -15.62
C LYS A 160 12.69 1.81 -14.22
N SER A 161 12.07 2.35 -13.17
CA SER A 161 12.36 1.96 -11.78
C SER A 161 11.83 0.58 -11.41
N ASN A 162 10.97 -0.01 -12.26
CA ASN A 162 10.32 -1.28 -12.01
C ASN A 162 9.55 -1.32 -10.66
N ILE A 163 8.97 -0.19 -10.24
CA ILE A 163 8.14 -0.09 -9.03
C ILE A 163 6.66 0.03 -9.41
N SER A 164 5.85 -0.88 -8.89
CA SER A 164 4.38 -0.83 -8.92
C SER A 164 3.82 -0.22 -7.63
N GLY A 165 4.39 -0.59 -6.48
CA GLY A 165 4.00 -0.08 -5.18
C GLY A 165 5.09 -0.21 -4.11
N ILE A 166 4.91 0.53 -3.02
CA ILE A 166 5.78 0.47 -1.83
C ILE A 166 4.90 0.49 -0.60
N PHE A 167 5.07 -0.48 0.29
CA PHE A 167 4.45 -0.50 1.60
C PHE A 167 5.48 -0.23 2.71
N ILE A 168 5.06 0.61 3.66
CA ILE A 168 5.82 0.96 4.86
C ILE A 168 4.90 0.89 6.07
N PHE A 169 5.41 0.35 7.16
CA PHE A 169 4.85 0.53 8.48
C PHE A 169 5.88 1.19 9.39
N PHE A 170 5.49 2.26 10.08
CA PHE A 170 6.25 2.85 11.17
C PHE A 170 5.70 2.29 12.49
N GLU A 171 6.44 1.36 13.07
CA GLU A 171 6.18 0.66 14.32
C GLU A 171 6.00 1.63 15.50
N VAL A 172 6.88 2.62 15.64
CA VAL A 172 6.85 3.58 16.76
C VAL A 172 5.60 4.45 16.71
N GLU A 173 5.28 5.00 15.54
CA GLU A 173 4.09 5.82 15.34
C GLU A 173 2.81 5.00 15.14
N ARG A 174 2.94 3.68 15.00
CA ARG A 174 1.85 2.76 14.62
C ARG A 174 1.11 3.23 13.37
N ALA A 175 1.84 3.66 12.34
CA ALA A 175 1.28 4.26 11.14
C ALA A 175 1.72 3.52 9.87
N ALA A 176 0.76 3.11 9.04
CA ALA A 176 1.03 2.44 7.77
C ALA A 176 0.85 3.39 6.58
N PHE A 177 1.71 3.23 5.57
CA PHE A 177 1.72 4.02 4.34
C PHE A 177 1.93 3.10 3.13
N ALA A 178 1.18 3.35 2.06
CA ALA A 178 1.38 2.75 0.76
C ALA A 178 1.58 3.83 -0.31
N LEU A 179 2.58 3.63 -1.17
CA LEU A 179 2.77 4.38 -2.40
C LEU A 179 2.28 3.52 -3.56
N ILE A 180 1.40 4.07 -4.39
CA ILE A 180 0.86 3.39 -5.56
C ILE A 180 1.30 4.13 -6.81
N ASN A 181 1.94 3.43 -7.75
CA ASN A 181 2.38 4.04 -8.99
C ASN A 181 1.18 4.44 -9.85
N SER A 182 0.95 5.76 -9.98
CA SER A 182 -0.23 6.29 -10.67
C SER A 182 -0.08 6.39 -12.20
N VAL A 183 1.03 5.90 -12.76
CA VAL A 183 1.20 5.72 -14.22
C VAL A 183 0.24 4.63 -14.74
N GLN A 184 -0.02 3.62 -13.91
CA GLN A 184 -0.90 2.50 -14.23
C GLN A 184 -2.37 2.95 -14.34
N THR A 185 -3.20 2.13 -14.98
CA THR A 185 -4.66 2.38 -15.05
C THR A 185 -5.29 2.34 -13.66
N ILE A 186 -6.44 2.99 -13.48
CA ILE A 186 -7.12 3.00 -12.16
C ILE A 186 -7.45 1.59 -11.66
N GLY A 187 -7.87 0.69 -12.55
CA GLY A 187 -8.12 -0.70 -12.17
C GLY A 187 -6.85 -1.45 -11.73
N GLN A 188 -5.69 -1.14 -12.30
CA GLN A 188 -4.41 -1.67 -11.83
C GLN A 188 -3.97 -1.01 -10.51
N GLN A 189 -4.15 0.30 -10.36
CA GLN A 189 -3.88 0.99 -9.09
C GLN A 189 -4.74 0.41 -7.96
N ALA A 190 -6.00 0.04 -8.23
CA ALA A 190 -6.87 -0.61 -7.26
C ALA A 190 -6.33 -2.00 -6.85
N LEU A 191 -5.85 -2.79 -7.82
CA LEU A 191 -5.22 -4.09 -7.56
C LEU A 191 -3.94 -3.94 -6.73
N ILE A 192 -3.05 -3.02 -7.10
CA ILE A 192 -1.83 -2.73 -6.33
C ILE A 192 -2.21 -2.29 -4.92
N ALA A 193 -3.18 -1.38 -4.75
CA ALA A 193 -3.60 -0.93 -3.43
C ALA A 193 -4.16 -2.08 -2.56
N ALA A 194 -4.91 -3.02 -3.15
CA ALA A 194 -5.39 -4.21 -2.44
C ALA A 194 -4.23 -5.16 -2.07
N HIS A 195 -3.20 -5.25 -2.91
CA HIS A 195 -1.97 -6.02 -2.65
C HIS A 195 -1.18 -5.43 -1.47
N GLU A 196 -0.91 -4.13 -1.49
CA GLU A 196 -0.26 -3.42 -0.37
C GLU A 196 -1.08 -3.53 0.92
N TYR A 197 -2.42 -3.58 0.80
CA TYR A 197 -3.29 -3.81 1.93
C TYR A 197 -3.14 -5.20 2.54
N CYS A 198 -2.87 -6.23 1.73
CA CYS A 198 -2.52 -7.54 2.24
C CYS A 198 -1.25 -7.48 3.09
N HIS A 199 -0.19 -6.84 2.58
CA HIS A 199 1.04 -6.64 3.33
C HIS A 199 0.80 -5.87 4.63
N TYR A 200 -0.04 -4.84 4.60
CA TYR A 200 -0.47 -4.18 5.83
C TYR A 200 -1.16 -5.13 6.80
N LEU A 201 -2.10 -5.95 6.36
CA LEU A 201 -2.86 -6.83 7.25
C LEU A 201 -2.08 -8.05 7.74
N LYS A 202 -0.97 -8.41 7.09
CA LYS A 202 -0.23 -9.65 7.37
C LYS A 202 1.25 -9.44 7.67
N ASP A 203 1.91 -8.63 6.87
CA ASP A 203 3.37 -8.49 6.78
C ASP A 203 3.88 -7.17 7.38
N ARG A 204 3.04 -6.40 8.09
CA ARG A 204 3.40 -5.05 8.58
C ARG A 204 4.66 -4.96 9.43
N ASN A 205 5.12 -6.07 10.00
CA ASN A 205 6.33 -6.12 10.82
C ASN A 205 7.57 -6.62 10.04
N ALA A 206 7.46 -6.82 8.72
CA ALA A 206 8.52 -7.38 7.88
C ALA A 206 9.49 -6.32 7.32
N GLY A 207 9.35 -5.05 7.73
CA GLY A 207 10.08 -3.92 7.15
C GLY A 207 9.41 -3.38 5.88
N PRO A 208 10.07 -2.43 5.16
CA PRO A 208 9.54 -1.90 3.91
C PRO A 208 9.47 -2.98 2.83
N ILE A 209 8.39 -2.97 2.05
CA ILE A 209 8.18 -3.85 0.89
C ILE A 209 8.12 -2.98 -0.36
N ILE A 210 8.80 -3.42 -1.42
CA ILE A 210 8.86 -2.74 -2.71
C ILE A 210 8.46 -3.77 -3.74
N ASP A 211 7.33 -3.52 -4.39
CA ASP A 211 6.77 -4.43 -5.36
C ASP A 211 7.04 -3.94 -6.77
N ASN A 212 7.30 -4.91 -7.64
CA ASN A 212 7.48 -4.66 -9.07
C ASN A 212 6.21 -5.02 -9.86
N PRO A 213 6.11 -4.68 -11.15
CA PRO A 213 4.96 -5.04 -11.96
C PRO A 213 4.81 -6.56 -12.20
N ASP A 214 5.90 -7.33 -12.17
CA ASP A 214 5.91 -8.75 -12.52
C ASP A 214 5.15 -9.61 -11.51
N ILE A 215 5.06 -9.20 -10.24
CA ILE A 215 4.25 -9.91 -9.23
C ILE A 215 2.75 -9.93 -9.57
N PHE A 216 2.29 -9.06 -10.47
CA PHE A 216 0.92 -9.04 -10.98
C PHE A 216 0.75 -9.91 -12.25
N ILE A 217 1.78 -10.64 -12.67
CA ILE A 217 1.78 -11.54 -13.82
C ILE A 217 1.82 -12.98 -13.30
N ASP A 218 0.79 -13.78 -13.62
CA ASP A 218 0.60 -15.13 -13.03
C ASP A 218 1.78 -16.07 -13.35
N GLU A 219 2.36 -15.92 -14.54
CA GLU A 219 3.52 -16.68 -14.99
C GLU A 219 4.77 -16.38 -14.15
N TYR A 220 4.92 -15.13 -13.69
CA TYR A 220 6.12 -14.67 -12.99
C TYR A 220 5.97 -14.67 -11.47
N VAL A 221 4.77 -14.46 -10.92
CA VAL A 221 4.56 -14.38 -9.46
C VAL A 221 5.06 -15.63 -8.70
N SER A 222 5.05 -16.79 -9.36
CA SER A 222 5.58 -18.04 -8.83
C SER A 222 7.10 -18.05 -8.58
N LEU A 223 7.83 -17.14 -9.22
CA LEU A 223 9.28 -16.96 -9.08
C LEU A 223 9.64 -16.04 -7.89
N TYR A 224 8.64 -15.37 -7.31
CA TYR A 224 8.81 -14.43 -6.21
C TYR A 224 8.55 -15.10 -4.86
N HIS A 225 8.86 -14.36 -3.78
CA HIS A 225 8.63 -14.84 -2.42
C HIS A 225 7.15 -15.28 -2.23
N PRO A 226 6.85 -16.38 -1.50
CA PRO A 226 5.49 -16.88 -1.34
C PRO A 226 4.46 -15.87 -0.81
N ARG A 227 4.94 -14.84 -0.09
CA ARG A 227 4.12 -13.71 0.37
C ARG A 227 3.50 -12.91 -0.79
N GLU A 228 4.19 -12.80 -1.93
CA GLU A 228 3.69 -12.04 -3.10
C GLU A 228 2.54 -12.79 -3.75
N LYS A 229 2.67 -14.11 -3.93
CA LYS A 229 1.57 -14.96 -4.39
C LYS A 229 0.37 -14.87 -3.44
N PHE A 230 0.62 -14.88 -2.14
CA PHE A 230 -0.44 -14.73 -1.14
C PHE A 230 -1.16 -13.38 -1.29
N ALA A 231 -0.41 -12.28 -1.35
CA ALA A 231 -0.95 -10.93 -1.45
C ALA A 231 -1.72 -10.72 -2.77
N GLN A 232 -1.24 -11.28 -3.87
CA GLN A 232 -1.92 -11.23 -5.16
C GLN A 232 -3.25 -12.00 -5.13
N THR A 233 -3.27 -13.21 -4.58
CA THR A 233 -4.52 -13.99 -4.43
C THR A 233 -5.50 -13.27 -3.51
N PHE A 234 -5.03 -12.70 -2.40
CA PHE A 234 -5.84 -11.86 -1.52
C PHE A 234 -6.42 -10.68 -2.27
N ALA A 235 -5.60 -9.93 -3.02
CA ALA A 235 -6.00 -8.70 -3.70
C ALA A 235 -7.12 -8.95 -4.71
N VAL A 236 -6.99 -9.99 -5.53
CA VAL A 236 -8.02 -10.39 -6.50
C VAL A 236 -9.30 -10.80 -5.79
N ARG A 237 -9.23 -11.67 -4.77
CA ARG A 237 -10.41 -12.10 -4.02
C ARG A 237 -11.10 -10.95 -3.28
N PHE A 238 -10.32 -10.04 -2.70
CA PHE A 238 -10.79 -8.89 -1.96
C PHE A 238 -11.55 -7.91 -2.86
N LEU A 239 -11.09 -7.71 -4.09
CA LEU A 239 -11.73 -6.83 -5.07
C LEU A 239 -12.91 -7.48 -5.78
N ILE A 240 -12.78 -8.75 -6.18
CA ILE A 240 -13.72 -9.45 -7.05
C ILE A 240 -14.28 -10.67 -6.31
N HIS A 241 -15.37 -10.47 -5.57
CA HIS A 241 -15.98 -11.55 -4.79
C HIS A 241 -16.75 -12.52 -5.71
N PRO A 242 -16.38 -13.82 -5.79
CA PRO A 242 -16.99 -14.77 -6.72
C PRO A 242 -18.50 -14.96 -6.57
N ALA A 243 -19.02 -14.88 -5.35
CA ALA A 243 -20.47 -14.98 -5.15
C ALA A 243 -21.23 -13.86 -5.88
N LYS A 244 -20.66 -12.65 -5.95
CA LYS A 244 -21.27 -11.53 -6.65
C LYS A 244 -21.14 -11.65 -8.16
N VAL A 245 -19.97 -12.12 -8.65
CA VAL A 245 -19.77 -12.44 -10.07
C VAL A 245 -20.83 -13.45 -10.53
N LYS A 246 -20.99 -14.56 -9.80
CA LYS A 246 -22.00 -15.57 -10.07
C LYS A 246 -23.42 -15.00 -10.05
N LYS A 247 -23.77 -14.20 -9.02
CA LYS A 247 -25.09 -13.55 -8.91
C LYS A 247 -25.41 -12.65 -10.10
N ILE A 248 -24.43 -11.92 -10.64
CA ILE A 248 -24.63 -11.05 -11.80
C ILE A 248 -24.82 -11.91 -13.05
N ILE A 249 -23.92 -12.86 -13.32
CA ILE A 249 -23.99 -13.70 -14.52
C ILE A 249 -25.29 -14.52 -14.53
N ASP A 250 -25.64 -15.17 -13.43
CA ASP A 250 -26.81 -16.04 -13.38
C ASP A 250 -28.14 -15.26 -13.47
N LYS A 251 -28.17 -13.98 -13.08
CA LYS A 251 -29.40 -13.15 -13.09
C LYS A 251 -29.56 -12.26 -14.32
N ASP A 252 -28.45 -11.74 -14.84
CA ASP A 252 -28.46 -10.69 -15.86
C ASP A 252 -28.02 -11.22 -17.22
N PHE A 253 -27.16 -12.25 -17.25
CA PHE A 253 -26.66 -12.80 -18.50
C PHE A 253 -27.44 -14.06 -18.86
N HIS A 254 -28.16 -14.01 -19.99
CA HIS A 254 -28.94 -15.14 -20.50
C HIS A 254 -28.08 -16.33 -20.99
N SER A 255 -26.75 -16.22 -20.95
CA SER A 255 -25.80 -17.22 -21.43
C SER A 255 -24.55 -17.29 -20.55
N LYS A 256 -24.06 -18.51 -20.29
CA LYS A 256 -22.76 -18.72 -19.63
C LYS A 256 -21.56 -18.40 -20.54
N LYS A 257 -21.77 -18.23 -21.85
CA LYS A 257 -20.71 -17.86 -22.80
C LYS A 257 -20.57 -16.34 -22.83
N LEU A 258 -19.69 -15.81 -22.00
CA LEU A 258 -19.43 -14.37 -21.93
C LEU A 258 -18.74 -13.86 -23.20
N SER A 259 -19.18 -12.68 -23.65
CA SER A 259 -18.53 -11.85 -24.66
C SER A 259 -17.49 -10.93 -24.03
N PHE A 260 -16.65 -10.28 -24.84
CA PHE A 260 -15.73 -9.27 -24.33
C PHE A 260 -16.46 -8.06 -23.74
N ALA A 261 -17.63 -7.68 -24.27
CA ALA A 261 -18.46 -6.60 -23.74
C ALA A 261 -18.92 -6.91 -22.30
N ASP A 262 -19.28 -8.16 -22.01
CA ASP A 262 -19.66 -8.60 -20.65
C ASP A 262 -18.49 -8.46 -19.67
N VAL A 263 -17.27 -8.75 -20.14
CA VAL A 263 -16.04 -8.55 -19.35
C VAL A 263 -15.83 -7.07 -19.03
N LEU A 264 -16.03 -6.17 -20.01
CA LEU A 264 -15.90 -4.73 -19.81
C LEU A 264 -16.97 -4.17 -18.86
N TYR A 265 -18.20 -4.69 -18.95
CA TYR A 265 -19.25 -4.38 -17.99
C TYR A 265 -18.84 -4.79 -16.57
N LEU A 266 -18.42 -6.05 -16.38
CA LEU A 266 -18.05 -6.57 -15.07
C LEU A 266 -16.83 -5.85 -14.48
N LYS A 267 -15.77 -5.63 -15.27
CA LYS A 267 -14.57 -4.94 -14.76
C LYS A 267 -14.88 -3.52 -14.32
N ARG A 268 -15.83 -2.84 -14.99
CA ARG A 268 -16.36 -1.53 -14.56
C ARG A 268 -17.18 -1.65 -13.28
N TYR A 269 -18.06 -2.64 -13.19
CA TYR A 269 -18.89 -2.88 -12.00
C TYR A 269 -18.04 -3.10 -10.73
N PHE A 270 -16.97 -3.88 -10.85
CA PHE A 270 -16.04 -4.16 -9.75
C PHE A 270 -14.92 -3.12 -9.58
N GLY A 271 -14.73 -2.20 -10.52
CA GLY A 271 -13.69 -1.17 -10.46
C GLY A 271 -12.26 -1.70 -10.65
N VAL A 272 -12.09 -2.76 -11.44
CA VAL A 272 -10.81 -3.47 -11.62
C VAL A 272 -10.29 -3.39 -13.05
N SER A 273 -9.06 -3.86 -13.29
CA SER A 273 -8.51 -3.96 -14.64
C SER A 273 -9.21 -5.05 -15.47
N ALA A 274 -9.20 -4.91 -16.80
CA ALA A 274 -9.76 -5.92 -17.69
C ALA A 274 -9.06 -7.28 -17.49
N LEU A 275 -7.74 -7.27 -17.32
CA LEU A 275 -6.95 -8.47 -17.08
C LEU A 275 -7.35 -9.20 -15.78
N ALA A 276 -7.54 -8.46 -14.66
CA ALA A 276 -7.96 -9.06 -13.40
C ALA A 276 -9.36 -9.71 -13.50
N MET A 277 -10.28 -9.06 -14.22
CA MET A 277 -11.61 -9.62 -14.46
C MET A 277 -11.55 -10.86 -15.38
N LEU A 278 -10.78 -10.81 -16.47
CA LEU A 278 -10.57 -11.96 -17.37
C LEU A 278 -10.02 -13.17 -16.63
N ARG A 279 -9.00 -12.98 -15.79
CA ARG A 279 -8.42 -14.06 -14.96
C ARG A 279 -9.46 -14.66 -14.03
N THR A 280 -10.19 -13.82 -13.31
CA THR A 280 -11.26 -14.27 -12.41
C THR A 280 -12.32 -15.08 -13.14
N LEU A 281 -12.77 -14.62 -14.31
CA LEU A 281 -13.78 -15.32 -15.10
C LEU A 281 -13.27 -16.65 -15.67
N LYS A 282 -11.98 -16.74 -16.01
CA LYS A 282 -11.32 -18.01 -16.39
C LYS A 282 -11.27 -18.96 -15.21
N ASP A 283 -10.85 -18.50 -14.04
CA ASP A 283 -10.70 -19.33 -12.83
C ASP A 283 -12.05 -19.80 -12.28
N LEU A 284 -13.13 -19.04 -12.52
CA LEU A 284 -14.51 -19.43 -12.23
C LEU A 284 -15.17 -20.22 -13.37
N GLU A 285 -14.42 -20.61 -14.40
CA GLU A 285 -14.86 -21.43 -15.54
C GLU A 285 -15.96 -20.78 -16.42
N TYR A 286 -16.16 -19.46 -16.32
CA TYR A 286 -17.02 -18.71 -17.22
C TYR A 286 -16.34 -18.36 -18.56
N LEU A 287 -15.00 -18.48 -18.61
CA LEU A 287 -14.21 -18.36 -19.83
C LEU A 287 -13.31 -19.59 -20.02
N SER A 288 -13.36 -20.19 -21.20
CA SER A 288 -12.37 -21.18 -21.62
C SER A 288 -10.98 -20.55 -21.75
N ARG A 289 -9.92 -21.36 -21.63
CA ARG A 289 -8.53 -20.91 -21.87
C ARG A 289 -8.33 -20.21 -23.22
N SER A 290 -8.90 -20.76 -24.30
CA SER A 290 -8.79 -20.17 -25.65
C SER A 290 -9.41 -18.76 -25.71
N LYS A 291 -10.63 -18.58 -25.19
CA LYS A 291 -11.26 -17.25 -25.10
C LYS A 291 -10.49 -16.28 -24.21
N PHE A 292 -9.91 -16.75 -23.11
CA PHE A 292 -9.07 -15.90 -22.27
C PHE A 292 -7.85 -15.39 -23.04
N GLU A 293 -7.13 -16.27 -23.74
CA GLU A 293 -5.97 -15.92 -24.56
C GLU A 293 -6.33 -15.01 -25.75
N GLU A 294 -7.55 -15.14 -26.29
CA GLU A 294 -8.12 -14.22 -27.29
C GLU A 294 -8.37 -12.83 -26.71
N TYR A 295 -9.16 -12.74 -25.62
CA TYR A 295 -9.57 -11.46 -25.03
C TYR A 295 -8.43 -10.69 -24.37
N GLN A 296 -7.42 -11.38 -23.84
CA GLN A 296 -6.24 -10.75 -23.25
C GLN A 296 -5.45 -9.91 -24.28
N LYS A 297 -5.53 -10.24 -25.57
CA LYS A 297 -4.85 -9.52 -26.66
C LYS A 297 -5.58 -8.26 -27.13
N LEU A 298 -6.83 -8.08 -26.71
CA LEU A 298 -7.65 -6.93 -27.11
C LEU A 298 -7.31 -5.71 -26.24
N ASP A 299 -7.15 -4.54 -26.87
CA ASP A 299 -7.14 -3.26 -26.15
C ASP A 299 -8.57 -2.94 -25.70
N PRO A 300 -8.85 -2.80 -24.39
CA PRO A 300 -10.17 -2.39 -23.91
C PRO A 300 -10.58 -0.99 -24.38
N SER A 301 -9.64 -0.11 -24.64
CA SER A 301 -9.88 1.33 -24.75
C SER A 301 -10.90 1.70 -25.85
N PRO A 302 -10.79 1.22 -27.10
CA PRO A 302 -11.76 1.53 -28.16
C PRO A 302 -13.17 1.04 -27.83
N TYR A 303 -13.28 -0.16 -27.27
CA TYR A 303 -14.57 -0.72 -26.85
C TYR A 303 -15.20 0.14 -25.74
N GLU A 304 -14.43 0.52 -24.73
CA GLU A 304 -14.94 1.37 -23.65
C GLU A 304 -15.47 2.71 -24.15
N GLU A 305 -14.84 3.30 -25.17
CA GLU A 305 -15.33 4.53 -25.81
C GLU A 305 -16.73 4.34 -26.39
N VAL A 306 -16.90 3.25 -27.14
CA VAL A 306 -18.14 2.93 -27.83
C VAL A 306 -19.24 2.59 -26.82
N PHE A 307 -18.92 1.80 -25.80
CA PHE A 307 -19.90 1.31 -24.82
C PHE A 307 -20.26 2.34 -23.74
N PHE A 308 -19.32 3.19 -23.32
CA PHE A 308 -19.51 4.07 -22.16
C PHE A 308 -19.37 5.57 -22.47
N GLY A 309 -18.90 5.95 -23.65
CA GLY A 309 -18.74 7.36 -24.07
C GLY A 309 -17.93 8.19 -23.06
N LYS A 310 -18.49 9.31 -22.61
CA LYS A 310 -17.85 10.24 -21.64
C LYS A 310 -17.40 9.56 -20.34
N LEU A 311 -18.06 8.49 -19.92
CA LEU A 311 -17.68 7.75 -18.71
C LEU A 311 -16.35 7.00 -18.87
N ALA A 312 -16.00 6.57 -20.09
CA ALA A 312 -14.68 6.03 -20.40
C ALA A 312 -13.62 7.14 -20.43
N GLU A 313 -13.97 8.35 -20.87
CA GLU A 313 -13.08 9.51 -20.83
C GLU A 313 -12.73 9.93 -19.40
N GLU A 314 -13.66 9.86 -18.44
CA GLU A 314 -13.37 10.14 -17.02
C GLU A 314 -12.37 9.15 -16.41
N ASP A 315 -12.48 7.86 -16.76
CA ASP A 315 -11.51 6.84 -16.34
C ASP A 315 -10.16 6.97 -17.08
N ARG A 316 -10.15 7.48 -18.32
CA ARG A 316 -8.93 7.86 -19.07
C ARG A 316 -8.29 9.15 -18.56
N LEU A 317 -9.05 10.14 -18.13
CA LEU A 317 -8.53 11.36 -17.48
C LEU A 317 -7.90 11.03 -16.12
N ARG A 318 -8.26 9.88 -15.55
CA ARG A 318 -7.60 9.26 -14.38
C ARG A 318 -6.43 8.34 -14.75
N LYS A 319 -6.30 7.87 -16.01
CA LYS A 319 -5.02 7.35 -16.56
C LYS A 319 -4.08 8.56 -16.66
N GLY A 320 -3.05 8.60 -15.81
CA GLY A 320 -2.05 9.65 -15.90
C GLY A 320 -2.53 11.01 -15.41
N THR A 321 -3.05 11.10 -14.18
CA THR A 321 -2.83 12.35 -13.43
C THR A 321 -1.32 12.59 -13.43
N LYS A 322 -0.86 13.56 -14.22
CA LYS A 322 0.58 13.92 -14.36
C LYS A 322 1.23 14.31 -13.03
N GLY A 323 0.48 14.35 -11.93
CA GLY A 323 1.01 14.58 -10.60
C GLY A 323 0.27 13.82 -9.52
N VAL A 324 0.85 13.90 -8.33
CA VAL A 324 0.41 13.28 -7.08
C VAL A 324 -1.11 13.39 -6.82
N VAL A 325 -1.77 12.31 -6.41
CA VAL A 325 -3.18 12.36 -6.00
C VAL A 325 -3.25 12.14 -4.49
N PHE A 326 -3.52 13.24 -3.77
CA PHE A 326 -3.77 13.20 -2.33
C PHE A 326 -5.20 12.73 -2.03
N SER A 327 -5.33 11.95 -0.96
CA SER A 327 -6.61 11.46 -0.48
C SER A 327 -7.53 12.58 0.01
N SER A 328 -8.82 12.29 0.02
CA SER A 328 -9.84 13.18 0.56
C SER A 328 -9.63 13.43 2.06
N ARG A 329 -9.16 12.42 2.80
CA ARG A 329 -8.88 12.52 4.23
C ARG A 329 -7.71 13.46 4.53
N LEU A 330 -6.58 13.34 3.83
CA LEU A 330 -5.46 14.29 3.99
C LEU A 330 -5.92 15.74 3.77
N LYS A 331 -6.70 15.97 2.70
CA LYS A 331 -7.23 17.31 2.38
C LYS A 331 -8.13 17.84 3.50
N ASN A 332 -8.96 16.97 4.08
CA ASN A 332 -9.83 17.32 5.20
C ASN A 332 -9.02 17.64 6.47
N LEU A 333 -8.00 16.85 6.80
CA LEU A 333 -7.08 17.12 7.91
C LEU A 333 -6.35 18.46 7.72
N ALA A 334 -5.87 18.73 6.51
CA ALA A 334 -5.21 20.00 6.19
C ALA A 334 -6.16 21.20 6.33
N LEU A 335 -7.41 21.06 5.86
CA LEU A 335 -8.43 22.10 5.98
C LEU A 335 -8.73 22.41 7.45
N GLU A 336 -8.93 21.38 8.27
CA GLU A 336 -9.18 21.52 9.69
C GLU A 336 -7.99 22.14 10.43
N ALA A 337 -6.77 21.69 10.15
CA ALA A 337 -5.55 22.28 10.71
C ALA A 337 -5.40 23.76 10.33
N PHE A 338 -5.80 24.15 9.12
CA PHE A 338 -5.81 25.56 8.69
C PHE A 338 -6.85 26.38 9.45
N GLN A 339 -8.08 25.86 9.60
CA GLN A 339 -9.15 26.52 10.37
C GLN A 339 -8.75 26.70 11.84
N ARG A 340 -8.00 25.76 12.42
CA ARG A 340 -7.40 25.85 13.76
C ARG A 340 -6.14 26.73 13.82
N LYS A 341 -5.79 27.44 12.74
CA LYS A 341 -4.60 28.30 12.60
C LYS A 341 -3.27 27.56 12.87
N LYS A 342 -3.23 26.23 12.68
CA LYS A 342 -2.03 25.39 12.89
C LYS A 342 -1.15 25.28 11.64
N ILE A 343 -1.69 25.58 10.46
CA ILE A 343 -0.92 25.65 9.20
C ILE A 343 -1.26 26.93 8.42
N SER A 344 -0.36 27.35 7.53
CA SER A 344 -0.57 28.51 6.66
C SER A 344 -1.48 28.20 5.46
N ALA A 345 -2.07 29.24 4.87
CA ALA A 345 -2.87 29.11 3.63
C ALA A 345 -2.05 28.55 2.46
N GLU A 346 -0.73 28.78 2.45
CA GLU A 346 0.18 28.25 1.45
C GLU A 346 0.43 26.75 1.61
N LYS A 347 0.52 26.28 2.87
CA LYS A 347 0.60 24.84 3.15
C LYS A 347 -0.70 24.15 2.74
N LEU A 348 -1.86 24.77 3.02
CA LEU A 348 -3.17 24.27 2.58
C LEU A 348 -3.31 24.22 1.05
N SER A 349 -2.88 25.27 0.33
CA SER A 349 -2.99 25.34 -1.14
C SER A 349 -2.26 24.20 -1.84
N ARG A 350 -1.10 23.81 -1.30
CA ARG A 350 -0.31 22.66 -1.78
C ARG A 350 -1.06 21.32 -1.64
N PHE A 351 -1.71 21.06 -0.51
CA PHE A 351 -2.48 19.82 -0.29
C PHE A 351 -3.78 19.79 -1.12
N LEU A 352 -4.44 20.92 -1.28
CA LEU A 352 -5.65 21.02 -2.09
C LEU A 352 -5.36 21.03 -3.60
N LYS A 353 -4.11 21.32 -3.99
CA LYS A 353 -3.73 21.61 -5.38
C LYS A 353 -4.62 22.69 -6.01
N ARG A 354 -4.88 23.74 -5.25
CA ARG A 354 -5.72 24.89 -5.64
C ARG A 354 -4.99 26.18 -5.36
N ASP A 355 -5.36 27.23 -6.09
CA ASP A 355 -4.81 28.57 -5.90
C ASP A 355 -5.08 29.12 -4.48
N LYS A 356 -4.07 29.75 -3.89
CA LYS A 356 -4.10 30.29 -2.52
C LYS A 356 -5.12 31.41 -2.37
N ASN A 357 -5.30 32.26 -3.38
CA ASN A 357 -6.25 33.37 -3.33
C ASN A 357 -7.69 32.85 -3.37
N LYS A 358 -7.96 31.80 -4.15
CA LYS A 358 -9.27 31.13 -4.17
C LYS A 358 -9.61 30.44 -2.85
N ILE A 359 -8.61 29.90 -2.16
CA ILE A 359 -8.79 29.32 -0.81
C ILE A 359 -9.11 30.43 0.21
N LYS A 360 -8.36 31.54 0.17
CA LYS A 360 -8.61 32.69 1.06
C LYS A 360 -9.97 33.33 0.83
N SER A 361 -10.48 33.39 -0.40
CA SER A 361 -11.81 33.96 -0.66
C SER A 361 -12.95 33.07 -0.19
N LEU A 362 -12.77 31.74 -0.23
CA LEU A 362 -13.80 30.77 0.20
C LEU A 362 -13.78 30.49 1.71
N LEU A 363 -12.59 30.51 2.33
CA LEU A 363 -12.39 30.20 3.75
C LEU A 363 -12.06 31.44 4.60
N GLY A 364 -11.97 32.61 3.97
CA GLY A 364 -11.81 33.89 4.64
C GLY A 364 -13.16 34.47 5.05
N LYS A 365 -13.84 33.79 5.96
CA LYS A 365 -14.81 34.37 6.89
C LYS A 365 -14.60 33.72 8.25
#